data_AF-A0A229P502-F1
#
_entry.id   AF-A0A229P502-F1
#
_cell.length_a   1.000
_cell.length_b   1.000
_cell.length_c   1.000
_cell.angle_alpha   90.00
_cell.angle_beta   90.00
_cell.angle_gamma   90.00
#
_symmetry.space_group_name_H-M   'P 1'
#
loop_
_entity.id
_entity.type
_entity.pdbx_description
1 polymer ?
#
loop_
_entity_poly.entity_id
_entity_poly.type
_entity_poly.pdbx_seq_one_letter_code
_entity_poly.pdbx_strand_id
1 'polypeptide(L)'
;MHDLLERLKEGEDVDAPEIPDLSKLILREQVWAKLDHPSMFVHFGYDYYMYIGLKGENSDYVAFEQKINYLGLFAERVKSPYS
;
A
#
# COMPACT_ATOMS: atom_id res chain seq x y z
N MET A 1 11.79 -7.84 12.45
CA MET A 1 10.49 -8.47 12.15
C MET A 1 9.69 -8.82 13.40
N HIS A 2 10.24 -9.56 14.38
CA HIS A 2 9.54 -9.84 15.65
C HIS A 2 9.18 -8.56 16.41
N ASP A 3 10.16 -7.66 16.58
CA ASP A 3 9.97 -6.38 17.28
C ASP A 3 8.95 -5.46 16.60
N LEU A 4 8.85 -5.51 15.27
CA LEU A 4 7.85 -4.76 14.51
C LEU A 4 6.44 -5.30 14.83
N LEU A 5 6.25 -6.62 14.75
CA LEU A 5 4.97 -7.25 15.02
C LEU A 5 4.42 -6.92 16.41
N GLU A 6 5.28 -6.92 17.43
CA GLU A 6 4.89 -6.62 18.81
C GLU A 6 4.50 -5.16 19.04
N ARG A 7 5.03 -4.23 18.24
CA ARG A 7 4.75 -2.78 18.34
C ARG A 7 3.50 -2.35 17.58
N LEU A 8 3.18 -3.03 16.48
CA LEU A 8 2.11 -2.62 15.56
C LEU A 8 0.75 -2.55 16.25
N LYS A 9 0.05 -1.43 16.02
CA LYS A 9 -1.32 -1.16 16.47
C LYS A 9 -2.01 -0.22 15.48
N GLU A 10 -3.33 -0.11 15.59
CA GLU A 10 -4.11 0.81 14.75
C GLU A 10 -3.62 2.26 14.91
N GLY A 11 -3.46 2.96 13.78
CA GLY A 11 -2.98 4.34 13.75
C GLY A 11 -1.49 4.52 14.07
N GLU A 12 -0.70 3.45 14.12
CA GLU A 12 0.74 3.54 14.34
C GLU A 12 1.48 4.01 13.08
N ASP A 13 2.40 4.94 13.26
CA ASP A 13 3.32 5.37 12.21
C ASP A 13 4.42 4.32 12.01
N VAL A 14 4.76 4.11 10.74
CA VAL A 14 5.86 3.23 10.31
C VAL A 14 6.78 3.97 9.36
N ASP A 15 8.08 3.74 9.50
CA ASP A 15 9.07 4.36 8.62
C ASP A 15 9.15 3.61 7.29
N ALA A 16 9.56 4.31 6.23
CA ALA A 16 9.73 3.72 4.89
C ALA A 16 10.57 2.42 4.87
N PRO A 17 11.66 2.28 5.65
CA PRO A 17 12.43 1.04 5.72
C PRO A 17 11.67 -0.15 6.35
N GLU A 18 10.61 0.10 7.13
CA GLU A 18 9.79 -0.94 7.77
C GLU A 18 8.70 -1.49 6.81
N ILE A 19 8.33 -0.72 5.78
CA ILE A 19 7.27 -1.09 4.81
C ILE A 19 7.49 -2.48 4.19
N PRO A 20 8.70 -2.90 3.76
CA PRO A 20 8.91 -4.24 3.22
C PRO A 20 8.63 -5.36 4.23
N ASP A 21 8.95 -5.15 5.50
CA ASP A 21 8.70 -6.12 6.56
C ASP A 21 7.23 -6.13 6.99
N LEU A 22 6.57 -4.97 7.04
CA LEU A 22 5.13 -4.89 7.26
C LEU A 22 4.34 -5.56 6.13
N SER A 23 4.71 -5.30 4.87
CA SER A 23 4.10 -5.94 3.69
C SER A 23 4.23 -7.46 3.76
N LYS A 24 5.41 -7.96 4.18
CA LYS A 24 5.67 -9.38 4.43
C LYS A 24 4.79 -9.99 5.54
N LEU A 25 4.48 -9.22 6.58
CA LEU A 25 3.59 -9.67 7.67
C LEU A 25 2.13 -9.71 7.19
N ILE A 26 1.69 -8.71 6.44
CA ILE A 26 0.34 -8.64 5.84
C ILE A 26 0.12 -9.82 4.88
N LEU A 27 1.04 -10.05 3.95
CA LEU A 27 0.95 -11.16 2.98
C LEU A 27 1.07 -12.56 3.61
N ARG A 28 1.49 -12.66 4.87
CA ARG A 28 1.49 -13.90 5.68
C ARG A 28 0.33 -13.96 6.67
N GLU A 29 -0.62 -13.04 6.55
CA GLU A 29 -1.81 -12.94 7.41
C GLU A 29 -1.47 -12.85 8.91
N GLN A 30 -0.28 -12.35 9.26
CA GLN A 30 0.13 -12.14 10.65
C GLN A 30 -0.47 -10.86 11.23
N VAL A 31 -0.73 -9.89 10.35
CA VAL A 31 -1.40 -8.62 10.66
C VAL A 31 -2.30 -8.24 9.49
N TRP A 32 -3.31 -7.41 9.75
CA TRP A 32 -4.11 -6.80 8.70
C TRP A 32 -4.02 -5.28 8.84
N ALA A 33 -3.55 -4.61 7.79
CA ALA A 33 -3.37 -3.16 7.81
C ALA A 33 -3.51 -2.57 6.40
N LYS A 34 -3.93 -1.30 6.37
CA LYS A 34 -3.88 -0.43 5.21
C LYS A 34 -2.76 0.58 5.46
N LEU A 35 -1.86 0.76 4.50
CA LEU A 35 -0.87 1.84 4.58
C LEU A 35 -1.54 3.13 4.11
N ASP A 36 -1.55 4.15 4.96
CA ASP A 36 -2.22 5.41 4.68
C ASP A 36 -1.24 6.57 4.81
N HIS A 37 -1.18 7.40 3.77
CA HIS A 37 -0.38 8.62 3.72
C HIS A 37 -1.27 9.77 3.23
N PRO A 38 -0.99 11.05 3.56
CA PRO A 38 -1.79 12.16 3.07
C PRO A 38 -1.94 12.23 1.54
N SER A 39 -0.94 11.75 0.78
CA SER A 39 -0.95 11.77 -0.69
C SER A 39 -1.36 10.46 -1.36
N MET A 40 -1.39 9.34 -0.64
CA MET A 40 -1.70 8.03 -1.23
C MET A 40 -2.09 7.00 -0.18
N PHE A 41 -2.59 5.85 -0.61
CA PHE A 41 -2.77 4.69 0.26
C PHE A 41 -2.48 3.40 -0.49
N VAL A 42 -2.14 2.35 0.26
CA VAL A 42 -1.98 0.99 -0.22
C VAL A 42 -2.90 0.07 0.57
N HIS A 43 -3.73 -0.68 -0.15
CA HIS A 43 -4.62 -1.69 0.40
C HIS A 43 -4.25 -3.06 -0.18
N PHE A 44 -4.14 -4.05 0.68
CA PHE A 44 -3.87 -5.44 0.33
C PHE A 44 -5.20 -6.20 0.24
N GLY A 45 -5.51 -6.72 -0.94
CA GLY A 45 -6.68 -7.57 -1.15
C GLY A 45 -6.44 -8.99 -0.64
N TYR A 46 -7.53 -9.70 -0.35
CA TYR A 46 -7.51 -11.13 0.00
C TYR A 46 -7.17 -12.03 -1.20
N ASP A 47 -7.23 -11.50 -2.41
CA ASP A 47 -6.98 -12.15 -3.70
C ASP A 47 -5.53 -11.96 -4.19
N TYR A 48 -4.62 -11.60 -3.29
CA TYR A 48 -3.22 -11.25 -3.57
C TYR A 48 -3.02 -10.02 -4.47
N TYR A 49 -4.09 -9.27 -4.77
CA TYR A 49 -3.97 -7.97 -5.43
C TYR A 49 -3.57 -6.88 -4.43
N MET A 50 -2.82 -5.90 -4.93
CA MET A 50 -2.52 -4.67 -4.21
C MET A 50 -3.18 -3.51 -4.93
N TYR A 51 -3.89 -2.68 -4.16
CA TYR A 51 -4.56 -1.49 -4.66
C TYR A 51 -3.82 -0.27 -4.16
N ILE A 52 -3.40 0.59 -5.09
CA ILE A 52 -2.78 1.87 -4.77
C ILE A 52 -3.72 2.98 -5.22
N GLY A 53 -4.11 3.84 -4.29
CA GLY A 53 -4.90 5.03 -4.58
C GLY A 53 -4.10 6.29 -4.33
N LEU A 54 -4.19 7.27 -5.23
CA LEU A 54 -3.63 8.59 -5.03
C LEU A 54 -4.70 9.50 -4.42
N LYS A 55 -4.28 10.35 -3.48
CA LYS A 55 -5.16 11.31 -2.80
C LYS A 55 -4.83 12.73 -3.26
N GLY A 56 -5.84 13.59 -3.21
CA GLY A 56 -5.74 15.00 -3.58
C GLY A 56 -6.10 15.27 -5.04
N GLU A 57 -6.62 16.48 -5.28
CA GLU A 57 -7.14 16.92 -6.58
C GLU A 57 -6.07 16.99 -7.68
N ASN A 58 -4.81 17.21 -7.28
CA ASN A 58 -3.67 17.33 -8.20
C ASN A 58 -2.84 16.04 -8.31
N SER A 59 -3.44 14.88 -8.04
CA SER A 59 -2.75 13.60 -8.16
C SER A 59 -2.48 13.26 -9.64
N ASP A 60 -1.21 13.13 -10.00
CA ASP A 60 -0.79 12.78 -11.35
C ASP A 60 -0.73 11.26 -11.54
N TYR A 61 -1.87 10.69 -11.89
CA TYR A 61 -2.00 9.26 -12.20
C TYR A 61 -1.15 8.83 -13.41
N VAL A 62 -0.92 9.72 -14.37
CA VAL A 62 -0.16 9.40 -15.58
C VAL A 62 1.32 9.23 -15.22
N ALA A 63 1.88 10.16 -14.45
CA ALA A 63 3.25 10.04 -13.97
C ALA A 63 3.43 8.82 -13.06
N PHE A 64 2.45 8.52 -12.21
CA PHE A 64 2.47 7.33 -11.36
C PHE A 64 2.48 6.04 -12.18
N GLU A 65 1.56 5.90 -13.15
CA GLU A 65 1.48 4.73 -14.03
C GLU A 65 2.76 4.55 -14.85
N GLN A 66 3.33 5.64 -15.40
CA GLN A 66 4.62 5.60 -16.07
C GLN A 66 5.73 5.07 -15.16
N LYS A 67 5.74 5.47 -13.89
CA LYS A 67 6.72 5.00 -12.91
C LYS A 67 6.56 3.51 -12.61
N ILE A 68 5.34 3.04 -12.43
CA ILE A 68 5.03 1.62 -12.19
C ILE A 68 5.48 0.77 -13.39
N ASN A 69 5.15 1.20 -14.60
CA ASN A 69 5.57 0.52 -15.84
C ASN A 69 7.09 0.51 -15.99
N TYR A 70 7.77 1.61 -15.66
CA TYR A 70 9.24 1.67 -15.67
C TYR A 70 9.88 0.68 -14.70
N LEU A 71 9.23 0.39 -13.57
CA LEU A 71 9.68 -0.63 -12.61
C LEU A 71 9.39 -2.06 -13.08
N GLY A 72 8.78 -2.25 -14.25
CA GLY A 72 8.40 -3.55 -14.78
C GLY A 72 7.21 -4.18 -14.06
N LEU A 73 6.44 -3.38 -13.31
CA LEU A 73 5.26 -3.83 -12.58
C LEU A 73 4.03 -3.72 -13.47
N PHE A 74 3.13 -4.69 -13.35
CA PHE A 74 1.82 -4.64 -13.98
C PHE A 74 0.85 -3.86 -13.08
N ALA A 75 0.16 -2.88 -13.66
CA ALA A 75 -0.93 -2.14 -13.01
C ALA A 75 -2.15 -2.08 -13.92
N GLU A 76 -3.30 -2.35 -13.32
CA GLU A 76 -4.60 -2.19 -13.97
C GLU A 76 -5.34 -0.99 -13.37
N ARG A 77 -5.95 -0.17 -14.23
CA ARG A 77 -6.80 0.93 -13.77
C ARG A 77 -8.15 0.38 -13.33
N VAL A 78 -8.42 0.47 -12.04
CA VAL A 78 -9.67 -0.01 -11.45
C VAL A 78 -10.41 1.17 -10.81
N LYS A 79 -11.73 1.25 -11.04
CA LYS A 79 -12.60 2.16 -10.28
C LYS A 79 -12.94 1.50 -8.95
N SER A 80 -12.65 2.19 -7.83
CA SER A 80 -13.02 1.69 -6.50
C SER A 80 -14.53 1.42 -6.43
N PRO A 81 -14.97 0.27 -5.89
CA PRO A 81 -16.39 0.00 -5.67
C PRO A 81 -16.98 0.86 -4.53
N TYR A 82 -16.12 1.53 -3.76
CA TYR A 82 -16.50 2.39 -2.63
C TYR A 82 -16.54 3.88 -2.99
N SER A 83 -16.43 4.21 -4.29
CA SER A 83 -16.53 5.59 -4.82
C SER A 83 -17.97 6.02 -5.08
#